data_AF-A0AAD2HLL8-F1
#
_entry.id   AF-A0AAD2HLL8-F1
#
_cell.length_a   1.000
_cell.length_b   1.000
_cell.length_c   1.000
_cell.angle_alpha   90.00
_cell.angle_beta   90.00
_cell.angle_gamma   90.00
#
_symmetry.space_group_name_H-M   'P 1'
#
loop_
_entity.id
_entity.type
_entity.pdbx_description
1 polymer ?
#
loop_
_entity_poly.entity_id
_entity_poly.type
_entity_poly.pdbx_seq_one_letter_code
_entity_poly.pdbx_strand_id
1 'polypeptide(L)'
;MTRLYDKVTLMNVPELNQKSDHEGVGSVETEVAHLISGTAQSYPEYSASALALLESFGLRSLVDKLQGKCVNTLFHTMTLSIALHKDYDKFLFWLEAIPGTEHTYTVVARHPPTFFKQVPKPSREVAFRVDPDAARDAAANGIELPLPDPELMNIRASCARAAVMSGAADQFRLLTEDRDDAGTLTDSDSAMHLLDSLLYAVSDHSYVRTLAPGA
;
A
#
# COMPACT_ATOMS: atom_id res chain seq x y z
N MET A 1 -3.96 11.64 -0.06
CA MET A 1 -2.87 12.17 0.78
C MET A 1 -3.25 13.56 1.28
N THR A 2 -3.03 13.83 2.57
CA THR A 2 -3.59 14.97 3.31
C THR A 2 -2.92 16.32 3.01
N ARG A 3 -1.74 16.32 2.35
CA ARG A 3 -0.87 17.49 2.16
C ARG A 3 -0.43 18.17 3.47
N LEU A 4 -0.53 17.45 4.59
CA LEU A 4 -0.08 17.92 5.91
C LEU A 4 1.31 17.37 6.18
N TYR A 5 2.12 18.12 6.93
CA TYR A 5 3.44 17.66 7.37
C TYR A 5 3.30 16.55 8.42
N ASP A 6 4.28 15.66 8.49
CA ASP A 6 4.40 14.74 9.62
C ASP A 6 4.69 15.54 10.90
N LYS A 7 3.86 15.32 11.93
CA LYS A 7 3.90 16.09 13.18
C LYS A 7 5.23 15.92 13.92
N VAL A 8 5.78 14.71 13.96
CA VAL A 8 7.06 14.45 14.64
C VAL A 8 8.20 15.15 13.91
N THR A 9 8.21 15.06 12.58
CA THR A 9 9.18 15.75 11.72
C THR A 9 9.10 17.26 11.89
N LEU A 10 7.88 17.83 11.91
CA LEU A 10 7.67 19.27 12.07
C LEU A 10 8.20 19.78 13.42
N MET A 11 8.02 19.01 14.51
CA MET A 11 8.52 19.38 15.83
C MET A 11 10.05 19.33 15.93
N ASN A 12 10.69 18.46 15.14
CA ASN A 12 12.13 18.18 15.26
C ASN A 12 12.99 18.88 14.19
N VAL A 13 12.37 19.41 13.13
CA VAL A 13 13.06 20.07 12.01
C VAL A 13 12.59 21.53 11.91
N PRO A 14 13.33 22.49 12.51
CA PRO A 14 12.93 23.89 12.57
C PRO A 14 12.66 24.54 11.22
N GLU A 15 13.41 24.13 10.18
CA GLU A 15 13.26 24.63 8.81
C GLU A 15 11.89 24.27 8.23
N LEU A 16 11.42 23.05 8.50
CA LEU A 16 10.09 22.59 8.06
C LEU A 16 8.98 23.27 8.87
N ASN A 17 9.19 23.54 10.16
CA ASN A 17 8.24 24.30 10.96
C ASN A 17 8.03 25.71 10.40
N GLN A 18 9.12 26.41 10.08
CA GLN A 18 9.06 27.75 9.49
C GLN A 18 8.40 27.75 8.09
N LYS A 19 8.68 26.72 7.27
CA LYS A 19 8.05 26.54 5.96
C LYS A 19 6.54 26.28 6.09
N SER A 20 6.14 25.44 7.05
CA SER A 20 4.73 25.13 7.35
C SER A 20 3.94 26.37 7.77
N ASP A 21 4.53 27.21 8.62
CA ASP A 21 3.94 28.48 9.06
C ASP A 21 3.74 29.44 7.88
N HIS A 22 4.74 29.56 6.99
CA HIS A 22 4.66 30.41 5.80
C HIS A 22 3.62 29.90 4.78
N GLU A 23 3.51 28.58 4.61
CA GLU A 23 2.57 27.96 3.68
C GLU A 23 1.13 27.85 4.25
N GLY A 24 0.95 28.08 5.56
CA GLY A 24 -0.33 27.90 6.24
C GLY A 24 -0.81 26.45 6.21
N VAL A 25 0.11 25.50 6.17
CA VAL A 25 -0.16 24.05 6.12
C VAL A 25 -0.02 23.49 7.54
N GLY A 26 -0.91 22.59 7.93
CA GLY A 26 -0.87 21.96 9.25
C GLY A 26 -0.02 20.68 9.28
N SER A 27 -0.01 20.01 10.44
CA SER A 27 0.60 18.69 10.61
C SER A 27 -0.40 17.60 11.01
N VAL A 28 0.00 16.35 10.83
CA VAL A 28 -0.76 15.16 11.21
C VAL A 28 0.18 14.07 11.70
N GLU A 29 -0.31 13.19 12.57
CA GLU A 29 0.43 11.99 12.95
C GLU A 29 0.44 11.01 11.78
N THR A 30 1.63 10.54 11.43
CA THR A 30 1.84 9.64 10.31
C THR A 30 2.51 8.34 10.74
N GLU A 31 2.27 7.31 9.95
CA GLU A 31 2.88 5.99 10.08
C GLU A 31 3.44 5.56 8.73
N VAL A 32 4.43 4.68 8.81
CA VAL A 32 5.02 4.03 7.64
C VAL A 32 4.10 2.88 7.23
N ALA A 33 3.58 2.96 6.01
CA ALA A 33 2.82 1.92 5.35
C ALA A 33 3.70 1.16 4.38
N HIS A 34 3.77 -0.17 4.51
CA HIS A 34 4.46 -1.02 3.55
C HIS A 34 3.58 -1.28 2.32
N LEU A 35 4.16 -1.19 1.12
CA LEU A 35 3.47 -1.51 -0.13
C LEU A 35 3.05 -2.98 -0.16
N ILE A 36 3.93 -3.86 0.32
CA ILE A 36 3.66 -5.27 0.54
C ILE A 36 4.06 -5.58 1.98
N SER A 37 3.13 -6.15 2.76
CA SER A 37 3.37 -6.41 4.18
C SER A 37 4.61 -7.28 4.38
N GLY A 38 5.49 -6.87 5.30
CA GLY A 38 6.63 -7.68 5.73
C GLY A 38 6.22 -8.99 6.39
N THR A 39 5.03 -9.05 7.01
CA THR A 39 4.52 -10.28 7.65
C THR A 39 4.21 -11.38 6.62
N ALA A 40 3.86 -11.01 5.39
CA ALA A 40 3.73 -11.97 4.27
C ALA A 40 5.08 -12.63 3.90
N GLN A 41 6.19 -12.04 4.33
CA GLN A 41 7.55 -12.55 4.13
C GLN A 41 8.12 -13.22 5.39
N SER A 42 7.58 -12.92 6.57
CA SER A 42 8.03 -13.48 7.86
C SER A 42 7.58 -14.93 8.11
N TYR A 43 6.60 -15.44 7.35
CA TYR A 43 6.14 -16.83 7.43
C TYR A 43 6.65 -17.60 6.21
N PRO A 44 7.70 -18.44 6.35
CA PRO A 44 8.39 -19.06 5.22
C PRO A 44 7.48 -19.89 4.32
N GLU A 45 6.53 -20.62 4.91
CA GLU A 45 5.59 -21.48 4.17
C GLU A 45 4.58 -20.68 3.35
N TYR A 46 4.07 -19.60 3.92
CA TYR A 46 3.14 -18.68 3.25
C TYR A 46 3.85 -17.84 2.19
N SER A 47 5.04 -17.34 2.52
CA SER A 47 5.89 -16.60 1.57
C SER A 47 6.23 -17.49 0.37
N ALA A 48 6.64 -18.74 0.59
CA ALA A 48 6.91 -19.69 -0.49
C ALA A 48 5.68 -19.93 -1.38
N SER A 49 4.49 -20.10 -0.78
CA SER A 49 3.25 -20.36 -1.52
C SER A 49 2.78 -19.14 -2.32
N ALA A 50 2.80 -17.94 -1.71
CA ALA A 50 2.45 -16.70 -2.39
C ALA A 50 3.44 -16.35 -3.51
N LEU A 51 4.74 -16.56 -3.30
CA LEU A 51 5.77 -16.34 -4.31
C LEU A 51 5.63 -17.36 -5.45
N ALA A 52 5.41 -18.64 -5.17
CA ALA A 52 5.16 -19.66 -6.19
C ALA A 52 3.93 -19.34 -7.05
N LEU A 53 2.87 -18.79 -6.44
CA LEU A 53 1.70 -18.31 -7.17
C LEU A 53 2.05 -17.13 -8.07
N LEU A 54 2.78 -16.12 -7.58
CA LEU A 54 3.25 -15.01 -8.40
C LEU A 54 4.11 -15.50 -9.59
N GLU A 55 5.00 -16.47 -9.36
CA GLU A 55 5.78 -17.10 -10.44
C GLU A 55 4.89 -17.79 -11.47
N SER A 56 3.83 -18.50 -11.03
CA SER A 56 2.89 -19.19 -11.92
C SER A 56 2.14 -18.22 -12.85
N PHE A 57 1.93 -16.98 -12.41
CA PHE A 57 1.37 -15.89 -13.22
C PHE A 57 2.42 -15.16 -14.08
N GLY A 58 3.66 -15.65 -14.12
CA GLY A 58 4.76 -15.06 -14.89
C GLY A 58 5.42 -13.86 -14.23
N LEU A 59 5.17 -13.60 -12.93
CA LEU A 59 5.71 -12.45 -12.19
C LEU A 59 7.05 -12.77 -11.51
N ARG A 60 7.93 -13.52 -12.18
CA ARG A 60 9.20 -13.98 -11.60
C ARG A 60 10.14 -12.82 -11.23
N SER A 61 10.20 -11.78 -12.06
CA SER A 61 11.00 -10.57 -11.79
C SER A 61 10.59 -9.86 -10.50
N LEU A 62 9.30 -9.96 -10.14
CA LEU A 62 8.77 -9.43 -8.89
C LEU A 62 9.20 -10.30 -7.71
N VAL A 63 9.11 -11.63 -7.85
CA VAL A 63 9.55 -12.57 -6.80
C VAL A 63 11.01 -12.34 -6.45
N ASP A 64 11.87 -12.14 -7.45
CA ASP A 64 13.28 -11.80 -7.25
C ASP A 64 13.45 -10.46 -6.49
N LYS A 65 12.61 -9.46 -6.78
CA LYS A 65 12.60 -8.17 -6.08
C LYS A 65 12.17 -8.29 -4.62
N LEU A 66 11.19 -9.14 -4.33
CA LEU A 66 10.66 -9.33 -2.98
C LEU A 66 11.57 -10.18 -2.10
N GLN A 67 12.22 -11.20 -2.67
CA GLN A 67 13.18 -12.04 -1.95
C GLN A 67 14.52 -11.34 -1.68
N GLY A 68 14.88 -10.34 -2.52
CA GLY A 68 16.21 -9.74 -2.53
C GLY A 68 16.34 -8.35 -1.90
N LYS A 69 15.26 -7.66 -1.51
CA LYS A 69 15.33 -6.25 -1.08
C LYS A 69 14.78 -6.02 0.33
N CYS A 70 15.57 -5.33 1.15
CA CYS A 70 15.24 -4.92 2.50
C CYS A 70 13.83 -4.31 2.60
N VAL A 71 12.96 -5.01 3.33
CA VAL A 71 11.54 -4.67 3.59
C VAL A 71 11.37 -3.27 4.19
N ASN A 72 12.40 -2.73 4.83
CA ASN A 72 12.42 -1.39 5.44
C ASN A 72 13.20 -0.37 4.60
N THR A 73 13.06 -0.41 3.28
CA THR A 73 13.62 0.60 2.38
C THR A 73 12.54 1.56 1.92
N LEU A 74 12.91 2.81 1.64
CA LEU A 74 12.01 3.84 1.08
C LEU A 74 11.30 3.36 -0.21
N PHE A 75 11.90 2.42 -0.91
CA PHE A 75 11.34 1.74 -2.09
C PHE A 75 10.08 0.91 -1.81
N HIS A 76 9.93 0.38 -0.58
CA HIS A 76 8.83 -0.50 -0.15
C HIS A 76 7.81 0.20 0.74
N THR A 77 8.03 1.48 1.04
CA THR A 77 7.25 2.16 2.07
C THR A 77 6.74 3.51 1.57
N MET A 78 5.60 3.92 2.08
CA MET A 78 5.13 5.30 1.99
C MET A 78 4.61 5.75 3.35
N THR A 79 4.59 7.06 3.56
CA THR A 79 4.08 7.64 4.79
C THR A 79 2.62 8.05 4.61
N LEU A 80 1.75 7.59 5.50
CA LEU A 80 0.31 7.90 5.51
C LEU A 80 -0.10 8.44 6.88
N SER A 81 -1.17 9.24 6.95
CA SER A 81 -1.78 9.54 8.25
C SER A 81 -2.33 8.26 8.87
N ILE A 82 -2.41 8.19 10.20
CA ILE A 82 -2.91 6.98 10.92
C ILE A 82 -4.26 6.49 10.35
N ALA A 83 -5.20 7.40 10.09
CA ALA A 83 -6.50 7.04 9.51
C ALA A 83 -6.36 6.43 8.10
N LEU A 84 -5.52 7.03 7.24
CA LEU A 84 -5.28 6.50 5.90
C LEU A 84 -4.47 5.20 5.93
N HIS A 85 -3.60 5.01 6.91
CA HIS A 85 -2.86 3.76 7.05
C HIS A 85 -3.82 2.59 7.33
N LYS A 86 -4.74 2.76 8.29
CA LYS A 86 -5.79 1.77 8.59
C LYS A 86 -6.65 1.45 7.37
N ASP A 87 -7.08 2.48 6.64
CA ASP A 87 -7.91 2.30 5.44
C ASP A 87 -7.12 1.60 4.31
N TYR A 88 -5.81 1.87 4.20
CA TYR A 88 -4.93 1.24 3.22
C TYR A 88 -4.71 -0.24 3.50
N ASP A 89 -4.53 -0.61 4.77
CA ASP A 89 -4.37 -2.00 5.21
C ASP A 89 -5.64 -2.83 5.01
N LYS A 90 -6.81 -2.21 5.21
CA LYS A 90 -8.13 -2.83 5.02
C LYS A 90 -8.62 -2.82 3.55
N PHE A 91 -7.77 -2.43 2.60
CA PHE A 91 -8.13 -2.29 1.17
C PHE A 91 -9.35 -1.39 0.93
N LEU A 92 -9.58 -0.39 1.78
CA LEU A 92 -10.67 0.58 1.62
C LEU A 92 -10.34 1.64 0.55
N PHE A 93 -9.05 1.82 0.25
CA PHE A 93 -8.57 2.51 -0.94
C PHE A 93 -7.22 1.94 -1.39
N TRP A 94 -6.83 2.25 -2.62
CA TRP A 94 -5.54 1.91 -3.20
C TRP A 94 -5.12 2.96 -4.25
N LEU A 95 -3.90 2.84 -4.76
CA LEU A 95 -3.30 3.76 -5.72
C LEU A 95 -3.11 3.05 -7.07
N GLU A 96 -3.77 3.54 -8.12
CA GLU A 96 -3.62 2.99 -9.47
C GLU A 96 -2.76 3.90 -10.33
N ALA A 97 -1.73 3.34 -10.98
CA ALA A 97 -0.84 4.11 -11.83
C ALA A 97 -1.61 4.76 -12.98
N ILE A 98 -1.32 6.04 -13.24
CA ILE A 98 -1.87 6.76 -14.38
C ILE A 98 -0.98 6.46 -15.60
N PRO A 99 -1.53 5.92 -16.70
CA PRO A 99 -0.75 5.60 -17.90
C PRO A 99 0.00 6.81 -18.46
N GLY A 100 1.27 6.62 -18.78
CA GLY A 100 2.11 7.66 -19.38
C GLY A 100 2.66 8.70 -18.39
N THR A 101 2.43 8.53 -17.09
CA THR A 101 2.97 9.41 -16.05
C THR A 101 3.64 8.61 -14.94
N GLU A 102 4.95 8.74 -14.80
CA GLU A 102 5.70 8.05 -13.76
C GLU A 102 5.33 8.57 -12.36
N HIS A 103 5.36 7.67 -11.38
CA HIS A 103 5.11 7.93 -9.96
C HIS A 103 3.83 8.74 -9.67
N THR A 104 2.84 8.68 -10.57
CA THR A 104 1.58 9.40 -10.45
C THR A 104 0.43 8.39 -10.47
N TYR A 105 -0.49 8.56 -9.51
CA TYR A 105 -1.50 7.56 -9.20
C TYR A 105 -2.86 8.20 -8.96
N THR A 106 -3.91 7.55 -9.44
CA THR A 106 -5.29 7.83 -9.04
C THR A 106 -5.56 7.17 -7.69
N VAL A 107 -6.20 7.93 -6.78
CA VAL A 107 -6.71 7.41 -5.52
C VAL A 107 -8.05 6.74 -5.78
N VAL A 108 -8.06 5.40 -5.77
CA VAL A 108 -9.29 4.62 -5.93
C VAL A 108 -9.77 4.21 -4.55
N ALA A 109 -11.03 4.52 -4.25
CA ALA A 109 -11.63 4.21 -2.96
C ALA A 109 -12.83 3.29 -3.17
N ARG A 110 -13.01 2.34 -2.25
CA ARG A 110 -14.15 1.41 -2.24
C ARG A 110 -15.48 2.14 -2.07
N HIS A 111 -15.51 3.14 -1.19
CA HIS A 111 -16.66 4.03 -0.97
C HIS A 111 -16.24 5.49 -1.14
N PRO A 112 -16.10 6.00 -2.38
CA PRO A 112 -15.54 7.32 -2.65
C PRO A 112 -16.21 8.46 -1.88
N PRO A 113 -17.55 8.56 -1.80
CA PRO A 113 -18.19 9.67 -1.10
C PRO A 113 -17.84 9.73 0.39
N THR A 114 -17.66 8.57 1.04
CA THR A 114 -17.30 8.49 2.46
C THR A 114 -15.82 8.77 2.66
N PHE A 115 -14.97 8.12 1.86
CA PHE A 115 -13.51 8.27 1.94
C PHE A 115 -13.05 9.71 1.73
N PHE A 116 -13.51 10.36 0.66
CA PHE A 116 -13.04 11.72 0.33
C PHE A 116 -13.62 12.82 1.24
N LYS A 117 -14.61 12.51 2.09
CA LYS A 117 -15.09 13.43 3.15
C LYS A 117 -14.19 13.44 4.38
N GLN A 118 -13.30 12.45 4.55
CA GLN A 118 -12.38 12.38 5.68
C GLN A 118 -11.26 13.44 5.61
N VAL A 119 -11.04 14.05 4.44
CA VAL A 119 -9.95 15.00 4.20
C VAL A 119 -10.54 16.35 3.75
N PRO A 120 -10.12 17.49 4.33
CA PRO A 120 -10.66 18.81 3.99
C PRO A 120 -10.49 19.20 2.51
N LYS A 121 -9.40 18.73 1.87
CA LYS A 121 -9.08 18.98 0.45
C LYS A 121 -8.71 17.64 -0.20
N PRO A 122 -9.70 16.81 -0.58
CA PRO A 122 -9.44 15.48 -1.11
C PRO A 122 -8.79 15.59 -2.49
N SER A 123 -7.53 15.14 -2.60
CA SER A 123 -6.90 14.95 -3.91
C SER A 123 -7.32 13.60 -4.50
N ARG A 124 -7.75 13.60 -5.76
CA ARG A 124 -8.05 12.38 -6.52
C ARG A 124 -6.79 11.75 -7.13
N GLU A 125 -5.71 12.51 -7.18
CA GLU A 125 -4.44 12.09 -7.74
C GLU A 125 -3.31 12.39 -6.76
N VAL A 126 -2.28 11.55 -6.78
CA VAL A 126 -1.09 11.68 -5.96
C VAL A 126 0.12 11.47 -6.86
N ALA A 127 1.07 12.40 -6.81
CA ALA A 127 2.38 12.26 -7.44
C ALA A 127 3.44 12.20 -6.35
N PHE A 128 4.26 11.15 -6.38
CA PHE A 128 5.44 11.05 -5.52
C PHE A 128 6.60 11.77 -6.19
N ARG A 129 7.27 12.64 -5.43
CA ARG A 129 8.39 13.46 -5.89
C ARG A 129 9.41 13.58 -4.78
N VAL A 130 10.68 13.69 -5.16
CA VAL A 130 11.73 14.07 -4.23
C VAL A 130 11.74 15.60 -4.18
N ASP A 131 11.69 16.16 -2.97
CA ASP A 131 11.84 17.60 -2.79
C ASP A 131 13.25 18.04 -3.27
N PRO A 132 13.38 19.10 -4.09
CA PRO A 132 14.67 19.50 -4.64
C PRO A 132 15.72 19.85 -3.60
N ASP A 133 15.33 20.40 -2.45
CA ASP A 133 16.26 20.72 -1.37
C ASP A 133 16.72 19.44 -0.68
N ALA A 134 15.79 18.52 -0.40
CA ALA A 134 16.13 17.20 0.14
C ALA A 134 17.04 16.40 -0.82
N ALA A 135 16.80 16.48 -2.13
CA ALA A 135 17.64 15.82 -3.14
C ALA A 135 19.07 16.35 -3.13
N ARG A 136 19.24 17.69 -3.02
CA ARG A 136 20.56 18.33 -2.94
C ARG A 136 21.31 17.91 -1.69
N ASP A 137 20.62 17.90 -0.53
CA ASP A 137 21.24 17.55 0.74
C ASP A 137 21.60 16.07 0.80
N ALA A 138 20.74 15.19 0.28
CA ALA A 138 21.03 13.77 0.17
C ALA A 138 22.24 13.51 -0.75
N ALA A 139 22.29 14.15 -1.92
CA ALA A 139 23.41 14.04 -2.85
C ALA A 139 24.73 14.52 -2.23
N ALA A 140 24.72 15.62 -1.47
CA ALA A 140 25.88 16.13 -0.75
C ALA A 140 26.42 15.12 0.29
N ASN A 141 25.57 14.23 0.80
CA ASN A 141 25.91 13.18 1.75
C ASN A 141 26.07 11.79 1.10
N GLY A 142 26.01 11.70 -0.24
CA GLY A 142 26.08 10.42 -0.96
C GLY A 142 24.89 9.48 -0.70
N ILE A 143 23.74 10.04 -0.32
CA ILE A 143 22.50 9.31 -0.02
C ILE A 143 21.58 9.38 -1.25
N GLU A 144 21.05 8.24 -1.66
CA GLU A 144 19.96 8.19 -2.65
C GLU A 144 18.59 8.21 -1.94
N LEU A 145 17.65 8.97 -2.50
CA LEU A 145 16.26 9.05 -2.03
C LEU A 145 15.32 8.41 -3.06
N PRO A 146 15.22 7.06 -3.09
CA PRO A 146 14.36 6.39 -4.03
C PRO A 146 12.89 6.65 -3.70
N LEU A 147 12.08 6.77 -4.74
CA LEU A 147 10.62 6.81 -4.62
C LEU A 147 10.05 5.39 -4.43
N PRO A 148 8.81 5.26 -3.93
CA PRO A 148 8.11 3.99 -3.88
C PRO A 148 8.05 3.32 -5.27
N ASP A 149 8.34 2.01 -5.32
CA ASP A 149 8.43 1.27 -6.57
C ASP A 149 7.06 1.17 -7.27
N PRO A 150 6.95 1.60 -8.53
CA PRO A 150 5.69 1.56 -9.26
C PRO A 150 5.14 0.16 -9.50
N GLU A 151 6.00 -0.85 -9.65
CA GLU A 151 5.57 -2.24 -9.85
C GLU A 151 4.92 -2.78 -8.56
N LEU A 152 5.57 -2.58 -7.41
CA LEU A 152 5.01 -2.91 -6.09
C LEU A 152 3.69 -2.20 -5.83
N MET A 153 3.57 -0.92 -6.23
CA MET A 153 2.32 -0.17 -6.13
C MET A 153 1.22 -0.83 -6.97
N ASN A 154 1.52 -1.22 -8.21
CA ASN A 154 0.57 -1.89 -9.11
C ASN A 154 0.12 -3.26 -8.58
N ILE A 155 1.02 -4.00 -7.94
CA ILE A 155 0.68 -5.28 -7.33
C ILE A 155 -0.26 -5.07 -6.16
N ARG A 156 0.05 -4.13 -5.27
CA ARG A 156 -0.81 -3.80 -4.14
C ARG A 156 -2.19 -3.35 -4.60
N ALA A 157 -2.28 -2.55 -5.65
CA ALA A 157 -3.56 -2.20 -6.30
C ALA A 157 -4.30 -3.43 -6.85
N SER A 158 -3.59 -4.35 -7.47
CA SER A 158 -4.18 -5.60 -8.01
C SER A 158 -4.73 -6.49 -6.90
N CYS A 159 -3.99 -6.65 -5.79
CA CYS A 159 -4.44 -7.34 -4.59
C CYS A 159 -5.69 -6.67 -4.01
N ALA A 160 -5.71 -5.33 -3.92
CA ALA A 160 -6.87 -4.59 -3.42
C ALA A 160 -8.11 -4.83 -4.29
N ARG A 161 -7.97 -4.79 -5.62
CA ARG A 161 -9.08 -5.09 -6.54
C ARG A 161 -9.59 -6.52 -6.37
N ALA A 162 -8.70 -7.51 -6.31
CA ALA A 162 -9.07 -8.90 -6.10
C ALA A 162 -9.79 -9.10 -4.74
N ALA A 163 -9.28 -8.45 -3.68
CA ALA A 163 -9.88 -8.46 -2.35
C ALA A 163 -11.30 -7.87 -2.35
N VAL A 164 -11.51 -6.75 -3.04
CA VAL A 164 -12.82 -6.12 -3.14
C VAL A 164 -13.79 -6.95 -3.99
N MET A 165 -13.35 -7.44 -5.15
CA MET A 165 -14.21 -8.17 -6.09
C MET A 165 -14.71 -9.52 -5.56
N SER A 166 -13.90 -10.20 -4.74
CA SER A 166 -14.26 -11.47 -4.11
C SER A 166 -15.01 -11.31 -2.79
N GLY A 167 -15.12 -10.09 -2.25
CA GLY A 167 -15.68 -9.84 -0.92
C GLY A 167 -14.73 -10.12 0.24
N ALA A 168 -13.50 -10.58 0.00
CA ALA A 168 -12.55 -10.85 1.08
C ALA A 168 -12.12 -9.56 1.81
N ALA A 169 -12.15 -8.40 1.15
CA ALA A 169 -11.90 -7.12 1.82
C ALA A 169 -12.88 -6.87 3.00
N ASP A 170 -14.13 -7.35 2.89
CA ASP A 170 -15.10 -7.28 4.00
C ASP A 170 -14.79 -8.24 5.12
N GLN A 171 -14.46 -9.48 4.78
CA GLN A 171 -14.08 -10.48 5.77
C GLN A 171 -12.85 -10.00 6.55
N PHE A 172 -11.86 -9.43 5.86
CA PHE A 172 -10.64 -8.90 6.47
C PHE A 172 -10.94 -7.73 7.41
N ARG A 173 -11.80 -6.81 6.96
CA ARG A 173 -12.24 -5.67 7.76
C ARG A 173 -12.93 -6.13 9.04
N LEU A 174 -13.89 -7.07 8.95
CA LEU A 174 -14.59 -7.61 10.11
C LEU A 174 -13.63 -8.29 11.10
N LEU A 175 -12.73 -9.13 10.58
CA LEU A 175 -11.72 -9.81 11.41
C LEU A 175 -10.76 -8.84 12.12
N THR A 176 -10.47 -7.70 11.49
CA THR A 176 -9.59 -6.67 12.07
C THR A 176 -10.33 -5.76 13.05
N GLU A 177 -11.59 -5.42 12.77
CA GLU A 177 -12.44 -4.60 13.66
C GLU A 177 -12.82 -5.36 14.95
N ASP A 178 -13.19 -6.64 14.85
CA ASP A 178 -13.49 -7.47 16.03
C ASP A 178 -12.26 -7.62 16.96
N ARG A 179 -11.05 -7.50 16.42
CA ARG A 179 -9.78 -7.55 17.17
C ARG A 179 -9.38 -6.22 17.80
N ASP A 180 -9.75 -5.10 17.20
CA ASP A 180 -9.52 -3.77 17.78
C ASP A 180 -10.44 -3.55 19.00
N ASP A 181 -11.65 -4.15 19.00
CA ASP A 181 -12.61 -4.12 20.12
C ASP A 181 -12.35 -5.20 21.18
N ALA A 182 -11.85 -6.38 20.79
CA ALA A 182 -11.43 -7.44 21.70
C ALA A 182 -9.94 -7.29 22.04
N GLY A 183 -9.66 -6.47 23.06
CA GLY A 183 -8.30 -6.14 23.52
C GLY A 183 -7.28 -7.28 23.36
N THR A 184 -6.34 -7.07 22.43
CA THR A 184 -5.10 -7.83 22.21
C THR A 184 -5.24 -9.35 22.19
N LEU A 185 -5.48 -9.91 21.00
CA LEU A 185 -4.93 -11.21 20.62
C LEU A 185 -4.19 -11.08 19.29
N THR A 186 -2.87 -11.13 19.42
CA THR A 186 -1.93 -11.42 18.34
C THR A 186 -2.42 -12.66 17.60
N ASP A 187 -2.68 -12.58 16.29
CA ASP A 187 -1.74 -13.17 15.34
C ASP A 187 -2.14 -13.01 13.87
N SER A 188 -1.10 -12.88 13.08
CA SER A 188 -0.93 -13.01 11.62
C SER A 188 -1.76 -14.05 10.85
N ASP A 189 -2.39 -14.99 11.56
CA ASP A 189 -3.10 -16.17 11.04
C ASP A 189 -4.37 -15.82 10.23
N SER A 190 -5.01 -14.70 10.54
CA SER A 190 -6.28 -14.30 9.90
C SER A 190 -6.08 -13.62 8.55
N ALA A 191 -5.04 -12.80 8.41
CA ALA A 191 -4.62 -12.26 7.12
C ALA A 191 -4.16 -13.38 6.17
N MET A 192 -3.51 -14.40 6.76
CA MET A 192 -3.03 -15.61 6.08
C MET A 192 -4.18 -16.42 5.49
N HIS A 193 -5.23 -16.73 6.25
CA HIS A 193 -6.40 -17.45 5.74
C HIS A 193 -7.16 -16.71 4.64
N LEU A 194 -7.15 -15.38 4.69
CA LEU A 194 -7.92 -14.55 3.77
C LEU A 194 -7.21 -14.35 2.44
N LEU A 195 -5.89 -14.15 2.45
CA LEU A 195 -5.08 -14.16 1.23
C LEU A 195 -5.06 -15.54 0.59
N ASP A 196 -5.02 -16.62 1.37
CA ASP A 196 -5.15 -17.99 0.84
C ASP A 196 -6.51 -18.19 0.16
N SER A 197 -7.61 -17.80 0.81
CA SER A 197 -8.97 -17.85 0.24
C SER A 197 -9.11 -17.02 -1.04
N LEU A 198 -8.45 -15.86 -1.09
CA LEU A 198 -8.42 -14.98 -2.27
C LEU A 198 -7.69 -15.60 -3.46
N LEU A 199 -6.54 -16.21 -3.18
CA LEU A 199 -5.71 -16.83 -4.20
C LEU A 199 -6.36 -18.11 -4.74
N TYR A 200 -7.05 -18.87 -3.90
CA TYR A 200 -7.89 -20.00 -4.33
C TYR A 200 -9.04 -19.56 -5.24
N ALA A 201 -9.78 -18.50 -4.88
CA ALA A 201 -10.92 -18.01 -5.67
C ALA A 201 -10.50 -17.49 -7.06
N VAL A 202 -9.31 -16.88 -7.18
CA VAL A 202 -8.77 -16.41 -8.47
C VAL A 202 -8.27 -17.57 -9.33
N SER A 203 -7.74 -18.62 -8.71
CA SER A 203 -7.26 -19.82 -9.40
C SER A 203 -8.42 -20.63 -10.00
N ASP A 204 -9.54 -20.76 -9.29
CA ASP A 204 -10.71 -21.52 -9.72
C ASP A 204 -11.46 -20.83 -10.90
N HIS A 205 -11.43 -19.49 -10.95
CA HIS A 205 -12.05 -18.73 -12.04
C HIS A 205 -11.29 -18.78 -13.37
N SER A 206 -10.04 -19.25 -13.38
CA SER A 206 -9.27 -19.49 -14.60
C SER A 206 -9.64 -20.81 -15.30
N TYR A 207 -10.37 -21.70 -14.62
CA TYR A 207 -10.82 -22.98 -15.19
C TYR A 207 -12.15 -22.89 -15.95
N VAL A 208 -13.00 -21.89 -15.64
CA VAL A 208 -14.37 -21.79 -16.18
C VAL A 208 -14.43 -21.15 -17.57
N ARG A 209 -13.34 -20.56 -18.09
CA ARG A 209 -13.34 -19.92 -19.42
C ARG A 209 -12.81 -20.76 -20.58
N THR A 210 -12.49 -22.03 -20.35
CA THR A 210 -11.90 -22.91 -21.38
C THR A 210 -12.80 -24.08 -21.82
N LEU A 211 -14.11 -24.01 -21.58
CA LEU A 211 -15.06 -24.98 -22.11
C LEU A 211 -16.19 -24.29 -22.88
N ALA A 212 -15.85 -23.85 -24.09
CA ALA A 212 -16.80 -23.83 -25.20
C ALA A 212 -16.25 -24.76 -26.30
N PRO A 213 -16.74 -26.00 -26.43
CA PRO A 213 -16.54 -26.77 -27.65
C PRO A 213 -17.54 -26.30 -28.69
N GLY A 214 -17.04 -26.03 -29.90
CA GLY A 214 -17.87 -25.74 -31.05
C GLY A 214 -18.81 -26.90 -31.38
N ALA A 215 -20.04 -26.54 -31.73
CA ALA A 215 -20.92 -27.23 -32.66
C ALA A 215 -21.81 -26.17 -33.32
#